data_AF-A0A917CY42-F1
#
_entry.id   AF-A0A917CY42-F1
#
_cell.length_a   1.000
_cell.length_b   1.000
_cell.length_c   1.000
_cell.angle_alpha   90.00
_cell.angle_beta   90.00
_cell.angle_gamma   90.00
#
_symmetry.space_group_name_H-M   'P 1'
#
loop_
_entity.id
_entity.type
_entity.pdbx_description
1 polymer ?
#
loop_
_entity_poly.entity_id
_entity_poly.type
_entity_poly.pdbx_seq_one_letter_code
_entity_poly.pdbx_strand_id
1 'polypeptide(L)' 'MLHNLTGWHALIVLAIILLVFGSTKLPSLAKGVGQSMRILKDEVRSDTAAPSTERASTIDTTTTADGAAVPYRHAS' A
#
# COMPACT_ATOMS: atom_id res chain seq x y z
N MET A 1 -1.33 34.06 2.95
CA MET A 1 -2.15 33.92 4.18
C MET A 1 -2.71 32.49 4.34
N LEU A 2 -1.90 31.44 4.06
CA LEU A 2 -2.33 30.03 4.10
C LEU A 2 -1.44 29.16 5.01
N HIS A 3 -0.50 29.78 5.73
CA HIS A 3 0.59 29.09 6.44
C HIS A 3 0.17 28.46 7.79
N ASN A 4 -1.08 28.68 8.24
CA ASN A 4 -1.61 28.16 9.51
C ASN A 4 -2.42 26.86 9.37
N LEU A 5 -2.70 26.37 8.15
CA LEU A 5 -3.59 25.23 7.93
C LEU A 5 -2.90 23.86 7.86
N THR A 6 -1.58 23.81 7.64
CA THR A 6 -1.04 22.63 6.95
C THR A 6 -0.24 21.65 7.82
N GLY A 7 0.41 22.10 8.90
CA GLY A 7 1.27 21.20 9.70
C GLY A 7 0.52 20.51 10.84
N TRP A 8 0.15 21.30 11.85
CA TRP A 8 -0.28 20.75 13.14
C TRP A 8 -1.73 20.25 13.13
N HIS A 9 -2.61 20.95 12.42
CA HIS A 9 -4.03 20.58 12.31
C HIS A 9 -4.23 19.25 11.59
N ALA A 10 -3.48 19.00 10.51
CA ALA A 10 -3.54 17.73 9.78
C ALA A 10 -3.14 16.54 10.65
N LEU A 11 -2.10 16.70 11.49
CA LEU A 11 -1.69 15.65 12.44
C LEU A 11 -2.74 15.39 13.51
N ILE A 12 -3.40 16.44 14.03
CA ILE A 12 -4.49 16.28 15.01
C ILE A 12 -5.68 15.54 14.39
N VAL A 13 -6.09 15.90 13.17
CA VAL A 13 -7.18 15.20 12.47
C VAL A 13 -6.79 13.74 12.22
N LEU A 14 -5.56 13.48 11.76
CA LEU A 14 -5.05 12.12 11.59
C LEU A 14 -5.06 11.33 12.90
N ALA A 15 -4.69 11.96 14.01
CA ALA A 15 -4.72 11.34 15.33
C ALA A 15 -6.15 10.97 15.76
N ILE A 16 -7.13 11.83 15.51
CA ILE A 16 -8.55 11.54 15.80
C ILE A 16 -9.04 10.37 14.93
N ILE A 17 -8.71 10.35 13.63
CA ILE A 17 -9.07 9.24 12.73
C ILE A 17 -8.40 7.95 13.20
N LEU A 18 -7.12 7.97 13.59
CA LEU A 18 -6.44 6.80 14.16
C LEU A 18 -7.05 6.33 15.47
N LEU A 19 -7.61 7.23 16.28
CA LEU A 19 -8.29 6.86 17.52
C LEU A 19 -9.63 6.16 17.26
N VAL A 20 -10.39 6.63 16.27
CA VAL A 20 -11.70 6.06 15.89
C VAL A 20 -11.55 4.76 15.09
N PHE A 21 -10.66 4.75 14.10
CA PHE A 21 -10.47 3.61 13.19
C PHE A 21 -9.42 2.61 13.69
N GLY A 22 -8.46 3.04 14.53
CA GLY A 22 -7.35 2.24 15.00
C GLY A 22 -6.16 2.18 14.02
N SER A 23 -4.99 1.82 14.55
CA SER A 23 -3.73 1.72 13.79
C SER A 23 -3.72 0.61 12.73
N THR A 24 -4.53 -0.44 12.89
CA THR A 24 -4.57 -1.58 11.96
C THR A 24 -5.54 -1.36 10.79
N LYS A 25 -6.61 -0.57 10.96
CA LYS A 25 -7.65 -0.43 9.94
C LYS A 25 -7.31 0.60 8.87
N LEU A 26 -6.67 1.72 9.25
CA LEU A 26 -6.21 2.73 8.29
C LEU A 26 -5.29 2.17 7.18
N PRO A 27 -4.22 1.40 7.49
CA PRO A 27 -3.37 0.83 6.46
C PRO A 27 -4.07 -0.26 5.64
N SER A 28 -4.99 -1.02 6.24
CA SER A 28 -5.79 -2.02 5.52
C SER A 28 -6.71 -1.37 4.50
N LEU A 29 -7.39 -0.29 4.86
CA LEU A 29 -8.26 0.48 3.96
C LEU A 29 -7.45 1.17 2.86
N ALA A 30 -6.30 1.76 3.21
CA ALA A 30 -5.40 2.39 2.24
C ALA A 30 -4.88 1.38 1.21
N LYS A 31 -4.52 0.15 1.63
CA LYS A 31 -4.12 -0.93 0.72
C LYS A 31 -5.24 -1.32 -0.24
N GLY A 32 -6.47 -1.47 0.25
CA GLY A 32 -7.63 -1.81 -0.59
C GLY A 32 -7.95 -0.73 -1.62
N VAL A 33 -8.07 0.52 -1.17
CA VAL A 33 -8.36 1.67 -2.05
C VAL A 33 -7.23 1.91 -3.04
N GLY A 34 -5.97 1.82 -2.60
CA GLY A 34 -4.80 1.99 -3.45
C GLY A 34 -4.74 0.97 -4.59
N GLN A 35 -5.12 -0.28 -4.32
CA GLN A 35 -5.15 -1.33 -5.34
C GLN A 35 -6.23 -1.08 -6.39
N SER A 36 -7.45 -0.71 -5.99
CA SER A 36 -8.52 -0.33 -6.93
C SER A 36 -8.14 0.89 -7.79
N MET A 37 -7.49 1.88 -7.17
CA MET A 37 -7.11 3.12 -7.85
C MET A 37 -5.93 2.91 -8.82
N ARG A 38 -5.04 1.96 -8.53
CA ARG A 38 -3.97 1.54 -9.44
C ARG A 38 -4.51 0.85 -10.68
N ILE A 39 -5.46 -0.07 -10.53
CA ILE A 39 -6.08 -0.76 -11.67
C ILE A 39 -6.75 0.26 -12.61
N LEU A 40 -7.53 1.19 -12.04
CA LEU A 40 -8.14 2.27 -12.83
C LEU A 40 -7.10 3.18 -13.50
N LYS A 41 -6.02 3.53 -12.80
CA LYS A 41 -4.91 4.32 -13.37
C LYS A 41 -4.26 3.58 -14.55
N ASP A 42 -4.01 2.29 -14.38
CA ASP A 42 -3.32 1.47 -15.38
C ASP A 42 -4.18 1.33 -16.64
N GLU A 43 -5.49 1.04 -16.50
CA GLU A 43 -6.43 0.98 -17.63
C GLU A 43 -6.53 2.34 -18.36
N VAL A 44 -6.73 3.44 -17.62
CA VAL A 44 -6.84 4.79 -18.21
C VAL A 44 -5.53 5.21 -18.91
N ARG A 45 -4.37 4.80 -18.38
CA ARG A 45 -3.06 5.12 -18.97
C ARG A 45 -2.78 4.28 -20.22
N SER A 46 -3.25 3.03 -20.26
CA SER A 46 -3.18 2.19 -21.46
C SER A 46 -4.01 2.75 -22.62
N ASP A 47 -5.16 3.36 -22.32
CA ASP A 47 -6.00 4.00 -23.35
C ASP A 47 -5.42 5.34 -23.85
N THR A 48 -4.63 6.03 -23.03
CA THR A 48 -4.09 7.37 -23.34
C THR A 48 -2.62 7.35 -23.81
N ALA A 49 -1.83 6.30 -23.54
CA ALA A 49 -0.39 6.27 -23.83
C ALA A 49 0.05 5.02 -24.61
N ALA A 50 0.51 5.25 -25.85
CA ALA A 50 1.46 4.37 -26.54
C ALA A 50 2.72 4.15 -25.66
N PRO A 51 3.45 3.02 -25.83
CA PRO A 51 4.13 2.33 -24.74
C PRO A 51 5.32 3.12 -24.21
N SER A 52 5.25 3.52 -22.94
CA SER A 52 6.42 3.93 -22.17
C SER A 52 6.82 2.80 -21.23
N THR A 53 7.85 2.08 -21.63
CA THR A 53 8.67 1.20 -20.79
C THR A 53 9.15 1.95 -19.56
N GLU A 54 8.77 1.51 -18.37
CA GLU A 54 9.57 1.75 -17.15
C GLU A 54 9.28 0.63 -16.13
N ARG A 55 10.28 -0.26 -15.99
CA ARG A 55 10.45 -1.18 -14.86
C ARG A 55 10.68 -0.35 -13.60
N ALA A 56 9.91 -0.59 -12.54
CA ALA A 56 10.41 -0.70 -11.16
C ALA A 56 9.24 -0.88 -10.18
N SER A 57 9.15 -2.04 -9.56
CA SER A 57 9.67 -2.19 -8.19
C SER A 57 9.25 -3.54 -7.66
N THR A 58 10.21 -4.46 -7.64
CA THR A 58 10.22 -5.62 -6.76
C THR A 58 10.15 -5.10 -5.32
N ILE A 59 8.95 -5.02 -4.77
CA ILE A 59 8.74 -5.09 -3.32
C ILE A 59 7.84 -6.29 -3.11
N ASP A 60 8.44 -7.45 -3.35
CA ASP A 60 8.09 -8.68 -2.68
C ASP A 60 8.40 -8.45 -1.18
N THR A 61 7.41 -7.93 -0.45
CA THR A 61 7.43 -8.06 1.02
C THR A 61 6.90 -9.45 1.31
N THR A 62 7.78 -10.42 1.10
CA THR A 62 7.78 -11.66 1.84
C THR A 62 7.86 -11.28 3.33
N THR A 63 6.72 -11.22 4.00
CA THR A 63 6.64 -11.33 5.46
C THR A 63 5.86 -12.60 5.74
N THR A 64 6.62 -13.69 5.77
CA THR A 64 6.64 -14.62 6.90
C THR A 64 5.26 -15.13 7.34
N ALA A 65 4.73 -16.08 6.56
CA ALA A 65 4.11 -17.25 7.17
C ALA A 65 5.24 -18.23 7.52
N ASP A 66 5.94 -17.93 8.60
CA ASP A 66 6.71 -18.93 9.35
C ASP A 66 5.67 -19.83 10.05
N GLY A 67 5.75 -21.13 9.76
CA GLY A 67 4.95 -22.14 10.43
C GLY A 67 4.43 -23.21 9.47
N ALA A 68 5.17 -24.32 9.38
CA ALA A 68 4.74 -25.64 8.92
C ALA A 68 4.84 -25.96 7.41
N ALA A 69 6.04 -26.35 6.96
CA ALA A 69 6.20 -27.45 6.00
C ALA A 69 7.62 -28.06 6.09
N VAL A 70 7.72 -29.09 6.92
CA VAL A 70 8.69 -30.20 7.03
C VAL A 70 9.83 -30.25 5.98
N PRO A 71 11.12 -30.29 6.39
CA PRO A 71 12.22 -30.52 5.47
C PRO A 71 12.26 -31.98 5.02
N TYR A 72 11.96 -32.24 3.74
CA TYR A 72 12.14 -33.54 3.12
C TYR A 72 13.64 -33.81 2.88
N ARG A 73 14.15 -34.67 3.76
CA ARG A 73 15.35 -35.50 3.64
C ARG A 73 15.47 -36.12 2.23
N HIS A 74 16.42 -35.63 1.43
CA HIS A 74 17.15 -36.43 0.42
C HIS A 74 18.56 -36.62 1.02
N ALA A 75 19.06 -37.77 1.47
CA ALA A 75 18.93 -39.15 1.01
C ALA A 75 19.23 -39.31 -0.48
N SER A 76 20.52 -39.19 -0.83
CA SER A 76 21.26 -40.03 -1.78
C SER A 76 22.74 -39.79 -1.55
#